data_AF-A0A7Z0WS34-F1
#
_entry.id   AF-A0A7Z0WS34-F1
#
_cell.length_a   1.000
_cell.length_b   1.000
_cell.length_c   1.000
_cell.angle_alpha   90.00
_cell.angle_beta   90.00
_cell.angle_gamma   90.00
#
_symmetry.space_group_name_H-M   'P 1'
#
loop_
_entity.id
_entity.type
_entity.pdbx_description
1 polymer ?
#
loop_
_entity_poly.entity_id
_entity_poly.type
_entity_poly.pdbx_seq_one_letter_code
_entity_poly.pdbx_strand_id
1 'polypeptide(L)'
;MTIEHRAELNSVIYGLFRAPSLEREVAASMVEAMIAREYFLDGPQAYSQAIAQALNQADPVTADLQPPYNEADVRAFLALVHEELEKTRPWAP
;
A
#
# COMPACT_ATOMS: atom_id res chain seq x y z
N MET A 1 -16.81 -9.01 3.18
CA MET A 1 -17.15 -7.65 2.68
C MET A 1 -16.13 -7.33 1.61
N THR A 2 -16.47 -6.56 0.57
CA THR A 2 -15.48 -6.15 -0.45
C THR A 2 -14.72 -4.92 0.05
N ILE A 3 -13.40 -4.92 -0.05
CA ILE A 3 -12.58 -3.70 0.09
C ILE A 3 -13.06 -2.74 -1.00
N GLU A 4 -13.58 -1.57 -0.62
CA GLU A 4 -14.15 -0.59 -1.56
C GLU A 4 -13.06 -0.01 -2.49
N HIS A 5 -11.82 0.05 -2.00
CA HIS A 5 -10.64 0.51 -2.74
C HIS A 5 -9.70 -0.64 -3.15
N ARG A 6 -10.29 -1.74 -3.66
CA ARG A 6 -9.51 -2.94 -4.03
C ARG A 6 -8.48 -2.65 -5.12
N ALA A 7 -8.82 -1.78 -6.08
CA ALA A 7 -7.93 -1.47 -7.21
C ALA A 7 -6.65 -0.79 -6.72
N GLU A 8 -6.79 0.19 -5.84
CA GLU A 8 -5.71 0.96 -5.24
C GLU A 8 -4.82 0.05 -4.38
N LEU A 9 -5.42 -0.79 -3.54
CA LEU A 9 -4.70 -1.80 -2.77
C LEU A 9 -3.91 -2.75 -3.69
N ASN A 10 -4.53 -3.23 -4.77
CA ASN A 10 -3.89 -4.12 -5.73
C ASN A 10 -2.73 -3.44 -6.45
N SER A 11 -2.78 -2.12 -6.73
CA SER A 11 -1.63 -1.38 -7.26
C SER A 11 -0.43 -1.41 -6.31
N VAL A 12 -0.67 -1.25 -5.00
CA VAL A 12 0.39 -1.34 -3.98
C VAL A 12 0.97 -2.75 -3.93
N ILE A 13 0.10 -3.77 -3.89
CA ILE A 13 0.52 -5.18 -3.83
C ILE A 13 1.28 -5.57 -5.10
N TYR A 14 0.88 -5.06 -6.27
CA TYR A 14 1.58 -5.32 -7.52
C TYR A 14 3.05 -4.84 -7.48
N GLY A 15 3.32 -3.72 -6.80
CA GLY A 15 4.69 -3.25 -6.57
C GLY A 15 5.58 -4.26 -5.83
N LEU A 16 4.99 -5.13 -5.00
CA LEU A 16 5.73 -6.12 -4.22
C LEU A 16 6.35 -7.23 -5.07
N PHE A 17 5.86 -7.47 -6.29
CA PHE A 17 6.49 -8.44 -7.20
C PHE A 17 7.91 -8.06 -7.64
N ARG A 18 8.28 -6.78 -7.46
CA ARG A 18 9.59 -6.23 -7.78
C ARG A 18 10.29 -5.59 -6.59
N ALA A 19 9.66 -5.59 -5.41
CA ALA A 19 10.22 -5.00 -4.21
C ALA A 19 11.47 -5.80 -3.77
N PRO A 20 12.61 -5.14 -3.50
CA PRO A 20 13.84 -5.82 -3.09
C PRO A 20 13.77 -6.35 -1.65
N SER A 21 12.95 -5.74 -0.80
CA SER A 21 12.66 -6.16 0.59
C SER A 21 11.32 -5.56 1.04
N LEU A 22 10.87 -5.93 2.25
CA LEU A 22 9.69 -5.37 2.93
C LEU A 22 10.10 -4.48 4.11
N GLU A 23 11.15 -3.68 3.92
CA GLU A 23 11.68 -2.78 4.94
C GLU A 23 11.15 -1.36 4.80
N ARG A 24 11.34 -0.53 5.83
CA ARG A 24 10.78 0.84 5.87
C ARG A 24 11.34 1.72 4.76
N GLU A 25 12.59 1.53 4.35
CA GLU A 25 13.23 2.25 3.26
C GLU A 25 12.51 2.00 1.93
N VAL A 26 12.06 0.77 1.68
CA VAL A 26 11.26 0.42 0.50
C VAL A 26 9.85 1.01 0.60
N ALA A 27 9.24 1.00 1.79
CA ALA A 27 7.95 1.65 2.01
C ALA A 27 8.02 3.17 1.75
N ALA A 28 9.07 3.84 2.24
CA ALA A 28 9.29 5.27 2.01
C ALA A 28 9.49 5.58 0.52
N SER A 29 10.35 4.81 -0.17
CA SER A 29 10.56 4.96 -1.62
C SER A 29 9.27 4.73 -2.42
N MET A 30 8.43 3.78 -1.99
CA MET A 30 7.12 3.56 -2.61
C MET A 30 6.20 4.78 -2.42
N VAL A 31 6.18 5.38 -1.23
CA VAL A 31 5.40 6.61 -0.95
C VAL A 31 5.90 7.78 -1.79
N GLU A 32 7.21 7.94 -1.96
CA GLU A 32 7.77 8.95 -2.87
C GLU A 32 7.26 8.76 -4.30
N ALA A 33 7.25 7.52 -4.81
CA ALA A 33 6.70 7.21 -6.13
C ALA A 33 5.18 7.46 -6.23
N MET A 34 4.41 7.23 -5.15
CA MET A 34 2.98 7.58 -5.08
C MET A 34 2.77 9.09 -5.17
N ILE A 35 3.56 9.87 -4.44
CA ILE A 35 3.50 11.34 -4.42
C ILE A 35 3.88 11.90 -5.79
N ALA A 36 4.94 11.35 -6.40
CA ALA A 36 5.40 11.74 -7.73
C ALA A 36 4.50 11.25 -8.86
N ARG A 37 3.50 10.39 -8.57
CA ARG A 37 2.58 9.77 -9.53
C ARG A 37 3.29 9.06 -10.69
N GLU A 38 4.42 8.41 -10.42
CA GLU A 38 5.21 7.75 -11.47
C GLU A 38 4.50 6.52 -12.04
N TYR A 39 4.00 5.66 -11.15
CA TYR A 39 3.33 4.40 -11.50
C TYR A 39 1.97 4.25 -10.80
N PHE A 40 1.62 5.22 -9.97
CA PHE A 40 0.39 5.26 -9.18
C PHE A 40 -0.57 6.27 -9.80
N LEU A 41 -1.71 5.77 -10.27
CA LEU A 41 -2.68 6.54 -11.05
C LEU A 41 -3.56 7.44 -10.16
N ASP A 42 -3.78 7.02 -8.93
CA ASP A 42 -4.64 7.72 -7.98
C ASP A 42 -3.84 8.66 -7.07
N GLY A 43 -4.55 9.47 -6.28
CA GLY A 43 -3.90 10.33 -5.30
C GLY A 43 -3.36 9.52 -4.11
N PRO A 44 -2.29 10.00 -3.43
CA PRO A 44 -1.75 9.35 -2.23
C PRO A 44 -2.78 9.15 -1.11
N GLN A 45 -3.81 10.01 -1.04
CA GLN A 45 -4.92 9.86 -0.10
C GLN A 45 -5.76 8.60 -0.37
N ALA A 46 -6.00 8.26 -1.64
CA ALA A 46 -6.78 7.08 -2.00
C ALA A 46 -6.04 5.80 -1.58
N TYR A 47 -4.72 5.73 -1.81
CA TYR A 47 -3.90 4.62 -1.33
C TYR A 47 -3.89 4.55 0.21
N SER A 48 -3.76 5.67 0.91
CA SER A 48 -3.82 5.69 2.38
C SER A 48 -5.14 5.12 2.90
N GLN A 49 -6.27 5.52 2.32
CA GLN A 49 -7.61 5.02 2.67
C GLN A 49 -7.74 3.52 2.38
N ALA A 50 -7.30 3.06 1.21
CA ALA A 50 -7.34 1.66 0.82
C ALA A 50 -6.56 0.77 1.80
N ILE A 51 -5.35 1.21 2.16
CA ILE A 51 -4.49 0.49 3.10
C ILE A 51 -5.12 0.48 4.49
N ALA A 52 -5.58 1.63 4.99
CA ALA A 52 -6.22 1.71 6.30
C ALA A 52 -7.47 0.80 6.39
N GLN A 53 -8.29 0.76 5.34
CA GLN A 53 -9.44 -0.13 5.26
C GLN A 53 -9.00 -1.60 5.30
N ALA A 54 -8.00 -1.98 4.50
CA ALA A 54 -7.49 -3.34 4.41
C ALA A 54 -6.90 -3.85 5.74
N LEU A 55 -6.17 -3.00 6.46
CA LEU A 55 -5.58 -3.34 7.76
C LEU A 55 -6.62 -3.55 8.86
N ASN A 56 -7.79 -2.89 8.76
CA ASN A 56 -8.89 -3.05 9.71
C ASN A 56 -9.82 -4.23 9.39
N GLN A 57 -9.57 -4.98 8.32
CA GLN A 57 -10.38 -6.11 7.89
C GLN A 57 -9.61 -7.42 8.00
N ALA A 58 -10.36 -8.49 8.30
CA ALA A 58 -9.83 -9.86 8.37
C ALA A 58 -9.63 -10.50 6.98
N ASP A 59 -10.27 -9.95 5.94
CA ASP A 59 -10.17 -10.45 4.57
C ASP A 59 -8.71 -10.33 4.08
N PRO A 60 -8.14 -11.37 3.44
CA PRO A 60 -6.77 -11.34 2.97
C PRO A 60 -6.48 -10.15 2.03
N VAL A 61 -5.37 -9.46 2.25
CA VAL A 61 -4.94 -8.37 1.38
C VAL A 61 -4.42 -8.93 0.06
N THR A 62 -3.79 -10.12 0.08
CA THR A 62 -3.28 -10.82 -1.11
C THR A 62 -4.32 -11.73 -1.80
N ALA A 63 -5.62 -11.46 -1.64
CA ALA A 63 -6.66 -12.34 -2.19
C ALA A 63 -6.64 -12.39 -3.73
N ASP A 64 -6.41 -11.25 -4.39
CA ASP A 64 -6.43 -11.13 -5.85
C ASP A 64 -5.05 -11.29 -6.49
N LEU A 65 -3.99 -11.06 -5.71
CA LEU A 65 -2.60 -11.06 -6.15
C LEU A 65 -1.76 -11.81 -5.12
N GLN A 66 -0.93 -12.76 -5.58
CA GLN A 66 -0.04 -13.55 -4.73
C GLN A 66 1.41 -13.09 -4.89
N PRO A 67 1.84 -12.03 -4.17
CA PRO A 67 3.24 -11.61 -4.19
C PRO A 67 4.14 -12.70 -3.56
N PRO A 68 5.47 -12.65 -3.77
CA PRO A 68 6.42 -13.62 -3.21
C PRO A 68 6.66 -13.43 -1.69
N TYR A 69 5.63 -13.01 -0.96
CA TYR A 69 5.66 -12.72 0.47
C TYR A 69 4.40 -13.31 1.12
N ASN A 70 4.49 -13.71 2.39
CA ASN A 70 3.31 -14.20 3.09
C ASN A 70 2.39 -13.03 3.49
N GLU A 71 1.12 -13.34 3.75
CA GLU A 71 0.08 -12.36 4.10
C GLU A 71 0.46 -11.49 5.33
N ALA A 72 1.13 -12.06 6.34
CA ALA A 72 1.51 -11.33 7.54
C ALA A 72 2.58 -10.27 7.24
N ASP A 73 3.60 -10.63 6.45
CA ASP A 73 4.66 -9.71 6.03
C ASP A 73 4.10 -8.60 5.14
N VAL A 74 3.18 -8.93 4.23
CA VAL A 74 2.51 -7.95 3.38
C VAL A 74 1.72 -6.96 4.23
N ARG A 75 0.96 -7.41 5.24
CA ARG A 75 0.24 -6.51 6.15
C ARG A 75 1.16 -5.61 6.96
N ALA A 76 2.27 -6.16 7.46
CA ALA A 76 3.27 -5.38 8.17
C ALA A 76 3.86 -4.29 7.26
N PHE A 77 4.17 -4.63 6.00
CA PHE A 77 4.66 -3.67 5.02
C PHE A 77 3.61 -2.60 4.67
N LEU A 78 2.35 -2.98 4.49
CA LEU A 78 1.26 -2.04 4.26
C LEU A 78 1.10 -1.04 5.42
N ALA A 79 1.27 -1.50 6.67
CA ALA A 79 1.29 -0.60 7.82
C ALA A 79 2.44 0.42 7.74
N LEU A 80 3.64 0.00 7.31
CA LEU A 80 4.76 0.93 7.07
C LEU A 80 4.43 1.97 6.00
N VAL A 81 3.84 1.55 4.88
CA VAL A 81 3.45 2.46 3.78
C VAL A 81 2.41 3.48 4.28
N HIS A 82 1.40 3.03 5.03
CA HIS A 82 0.40 3.92 5.61
C HIS A 82 1.00 4.94 6.59
N GLU A 83 1.92 4.50 7.47
CA GLU A 83 2.64 5.40 8.37
C GLU A 83 3.43 6.47 7.60
N GLU A 84 4.15 6.09 6.54
CA GLU A 84 4.93 7.04 5.74
C GLU A 84 4.01 8.03 4.97
N LEU A 85 2.86 7.57 4.47
CA LEU A 85 1.83 8.45 3.88
C LEU A 85 1.27 9.44 4.90
N GLU A 86 0.97 9.01 6.12
CA GLU A 86 0.45 9.90 7.18
C GLU A 86 1.51 10.90 7.67
N LYS A 87 2.78 10.50 7.72
CA LYS A 87 3.88 11.42 8.07
C LYS A 87 4.09 12.51 7.03
N THR A 88 4.08 12.13 5.75
CA THR A 88 4.27 13.06 4.65
C THR A 88 3.03 13.92 4.41
N ARG A 89 1.83 13.36 4.68
CA ARG A 89 0.51 13.94 4.44
C ARG A 89 0.49 14.84 3.20
N PRO A 90 0.74 14.27 2.00
CA PRO A 90 0.86 15.03 0.76
C PRO A 90 -0.48 15.61 0.27
N TRP A 91 -1.60 15.28 0.92
CA TRP A 91 -2.91 15.87 0.66
C TRP A 91 -3.15 17.10 1.56
N ALA A 92 -3.90 18.07 1.04
CA ALA A 92 -4.24 19.28 1.79
C ALA A 92 -5.02 18.95 3.09
N PRO A 93 -4.84 19.74 4.17
CA PRO A 93 -5.57 19.57 5.42
C PRO A 93 -7.07 19.79 5.28
#